data_AF-A0A7C4QSB8-F1
#
_entry.id   AF-A0A7C4QSB8-F1
#
_cell.length_a   1.000
_cell.length_b   1.000
_cell.length_c   1.000
_cell.angle_alpha   90.00
_cell.angle_beta   90.00
_cell.angle_gamma   90.00
#
_symmetry.space_group_name_H-M   'P 1'
#
loop_
_entity.id
_entity.type
_entity.pdbx_description
1 polymer ?
#
loop_
_entity_poly.entity_id
_entity_poly.type
_entity_poly.pdbx_seq_one_letter_code
_entity_poly.pdbx_strand_id
1 'polypeptide(L)'
;MIFLSILSFLFWPIVIIGLIIFFAVRRGRHSKANKEWHSQFALSKEDAVSQLFFLLSFLFLGVTLLALNKDFGDPLPWRTIIFITSLLGLIGAYYLKAIYVLIFSIIGVAGWWVAQAALWVDQKNTASSAVFLGLSLLALLFYVLGHLHEKEARFKRFSLVYSAFGVVAPTFILFLFSTKPGIALIEQMIKGGSFFHSWQLTLSLFILFASLMVSAFWAVAQKLIFPLELLAVFALTLLFGGTALLSEQPMFLSAGSYYSYYDNKSFSGVGLLLAMLYNVAILLELMGLIFSGYVRRASWLINLGAVFLFLLIIVKYFDWFFSFMSKSVFFVGAGILFFLVGWFMEQGRKSVVSKIKVQNQQIPE
;
A
#
# COMPACT_ATOMS: atom_id res chain seq x y z
N MET A 1 0.22 -27.97 -5.90
CA MET A 1 1.20 -27.19 -5.10
C MET A 1 1.12 -25.68 -5.34
N ILE A 2 1.08 -25.18 -6.58
CA ILE A 2 0.99 -23.73 -6.88
C ILE A 2 -0.23 -23.06 -6.23
N PHE A 3 -1.40 -23.72 -6.26
CA PHE A 3 -2.63 -23.20 -5.65
C PHE A 3 -2.52 -23.01 -4.12
N LEU A 4 -1.86 -23.93 -3.42
CA LEU A 4 -1.61 -23.85 -1.97
C LEU A 4 -0.59 -22.75 -1.62
N SER A 5 0.41 -22.52 -2.49
CA SER A 5 1.37 -21.42 -2.33
C SER A 5 0.69 -20.06 -2.49
N ILE A 6 -0.17 -19.91 -3.51
CA ILE A 6 -0.96 -18.69 -3.75
C ILE A 6 -1.97 -18.48 -2.61
N LEU A 7 -2.63 -19.54 -2.14
CA LEU A 7 -3.55 -19.45 -1.01
C LEU A 7 -2.83 -19.03 0.28
N SER A 8 -1.65 -19.58 0.57
CA SER A 8 -0.87 -19.18 1.76
C SER A 8 -0.36 -17.74 1.68
N PHE A 9 -0.02 -17.27 0.47
CA PHE A 9 0.42 -15.90 0.22
C PHE A 9 -0.74 -14.89 0.40
N LEU A 10 -1.97 -15.26 0.01
CA LEU A 10 -3.16 -14.43 0.20
C LEU A 10 -3.73 -14.52 1.62
N PHE A 11 -3.52 -15.64 2.32
CA PHE A 11 -4.05 -15.89 3.66
C PHE A 11 -3.54 -14.88 4.69
N TRP A 12 -2.23 -14.65 4.75
CA TRP A 12 -1.64 -13.73 5.73
C TRP A 12 -2.09 -12.27 5.56
N PRO A 13 -2.11 -11.68 4.35
CA PRO A 13 -2.71 -10.37 4.11
C PRO A 13 -4.18 -10.30 4.54
N ILE A 14 -4.98 -11.33 4.26
CA ILE A 14 -6.40 -11.37 4.66
C ILE A 14 -6.53 -11.41 6.19
N VAL A 15 -5.69 -12.18 6.89
CA VAL A 15 -5.68 -12.24 8.36
C VAL A 15 -5.21 -10.91 8.95
N ILE A 16 -4.17 -10.28 8.39
CA ILE A 16 -3.66 -8.98 8.86
C ILE A 16 -4.71 -7.88 8.63
N ILE A 17 -5.32 -7.82 7.44
CA ILE A 17 -6.41 -6.88 7.13
C ILE A 17 -7.61 -7.15 8.05
N GLY A 18 -7.97 -8.42 8.26
CA GLY A 18 -9.03 -8.84 9.16
C GLY A 18 -8.77 -8.41 10.61
N LEU A 19 -7.53 -8.55 11.10
CA LEU A 19 -7.11 -8.07 12.41
C LEU A 19 -7.15 -6.54 12.51
N ILE A 20 -6.66 -5.82 11.50
CA ILE A 20 -6.71 -4.35 11.45
C ILE A 20 -8.15 -3.86 11.50
N ILE A 21 -9.04 -4.45 10.69
CA ILE A 21 -10.47 -4.14 10.67
C ILE A 21 -11.11 -4.51 12.02
N PHE A 22 -10.81 -5.69 12.56
CA PHE A 22 -11.34 -6.14 13.85
C PHE A 22 -10.95 -5.18 14.99
N PHE A 23 -9.69 -4.75 15.05
CA PHE A 23 -9.22 -3.79 16.04
C PHE A 23 -9.80 -2.39 15.82
N ALA A 24 -9.94 -1.94 14.58
CA ALA A 24 -10.58 -0.67 14.25
C ALA A 24 -12.06 -0.65 14.66
N VAL A 25 -12.81 -1.71 14.34
CA VAL A 25 -14.24 -1.84 14.66
C VAL A 25 -14.46 -2.00 16.18
N ARG A 26 -13.62 -2.77 16.87
CA ARG A 26 -13.75 -2.98 18.33
C ARG A 26 -13.49 -1.69 19.11
N ARG A 27 -12.63 -0.79 18.63
CA ARG A 27 -12.31 0.48 19.31
C ARG A 27 -13.39 1.55 19.12
N GLY A 28 -14.23 1.45 18.08
CA GLY A 28 -15.31 2.39 17.79
C GLY A 28 -16.52 2.34 18.75
N ARG A 29 -16.65 1.30 19.59
CA ARG A 29 -17.82 1.13 20.47
C ARG A 29 -17.91 2.09 21.66
N HIS A 30 -16.85 2.82 22.01
CA HIS A 30 -16.82 3.69 23.20
C HIS A 30 -16.86 5.21 22.93
N SER A 31 -16.89 5.66 21.67
CA SER A 31 -16.97 7.10 21.37
C SER A 31 -18.37 7.51 20.91
N LYS A 32 -19.29 7.65 21.87
CA LYS A 32 -20.57 8.34 21.65
C LYS A 32 -20.30 9.85 21.56
N ALA A 33 -20.17 10.40 20.35
CA ALA A 33 -20.49 11.79 19.98
C ALA A 33 -20.14 12.09 18.49
N ASN A 34 -21.00 11.61 17.60
CA ASN A 34 -21.61 12.32 16.45
C ASN A 34 -20.82 13.12 15.38
N LYS A 35 -19.51 12.96 15.14
CA LYS A 35 -18.85 13.61 13.98
C LYS A 35 -18.22 12.68 12.92
N GLU A 36 -18.19 11.37 13.16
CA GLU A 36 -17.49 10.40 12.32
C GLU A 36 -18.40 9.30 11.72
N TRP A 37 -19.72 9.52 11.60
CA TRP A 37 -20.63 8.50 11.02
C TRP A 37 -20.17 7.98 9.64
N HIS A 38 -19.50 8.81 8.86
CA HIS A 38 -18.99 8.44 7.54
C HIS A 38 -17.75 7.52 7.55
N SER A 39 -17.04 7.37 8.68
CA SER A 39 -15.88 6.47 8.78
C SER A 39 -16.25 5.04 9.22
N GLN A 40 -17.52 4.80 9.55
CA GLN A 40 -18.01 3.47 9.88
C GLN A 40 -18.23 2.64 8.61
N PHE A 41 -17.36 1.64 8.39
CA PHE A 41 -17.42 0.71 7.25
C PHE A 41 -18.72 -0.09 7.15
N ALA A 42 -19.41 -0.30 8.28
CA ALA A 42 -20.76 -0.86 8.33
C ALA A 42 -21.56 -0.11 9.39
N LEU A 43 -22.72 0.39 9.01
CA LEU A 43 -23.57 1.17 9.91
C LEU A 43 -24.38 0.29 10.87
N SER A 44 -24.63 -0.96 10.45
CA SER A 44 -25.36 -1.94 11.24
C SER A 44 -24.81 -3.34 11.00
N LYS A 45 -25.16 -4.30 11.87
CA LYS A 45 -24.75 -5.71 11.70
C LYS A 45 -25.39 -6.30 10.44
N GLU A 46 -26.62 -5.89 10.15
CA GLU A 46 -27.39 -6.30 8.98
C GLU A 46 -26.73 -5.81 7.68
N ASP A 47 -26.22 -4.57 7.67
CA ASP A 47 -25.45 -4.01 6.55
C ASP A 47 -24.16 -4.81 6.30
N ALA A 48 -23.42 -5.17 7.36
CA ALA A 48 -22.23 -6.01 7.23
C ALA A 48 -22.52 -7.40 6.65
N VAL A 49 -23.61 -8.04 7.09
CA VAL A 49 -24.05 -9.35 6.56
C VAL A 49 -24.46 -9.23 5.10
N SER A 50 -25.20 -8.19 4.73
CA SER A 50 -25.58 -7.92 3.35
C SER A 50 -24.35 -7.71 2.45
N GLN A 51 -23.39 -6.88 2.87
CA GLN A 51 -22.13 -6.68 2.14
C GLN A 51 -21.31 -7.96 1.99
N LEU A 52 -21.33 -8.84 3.00
CA LEU A 52 -20.68 -10.14 2.93
C LEU A 52 -21.34 -11.06 1.90
N PHE A 53 -22.67 -11.12 1.86
CA PHE A 53 -23.39 -11.90 0.84
C PHE A 53 -23.13 -11.38 -0.57
N PHE A 54 -23.08 -10.06 -0.77
CA PHE A 54 -22.71 -9.48 -2.06
C PHE A 54 -21.28 -9.85 -2.45
N LEU A 55 -20.32 -9.74 -1.52
CA LEU A 55 -18.94 -10.17 -1.76
C LEU A 55 -18.89 -11.65 -2.17
N LEU A 56 -19.57 -12.52 -1.42
CA LEU A 56 -19.60 -13.95 -1.69
C LEU A 56 -20.20 -14.26 -3.06
N SER A 57 -21.25 -13.54 -3.46
CA SER A 57 -21.84 -13.63 -4.80
C SER A 57 -20.83 -13.31 -5.91
N PHE A 58 -20.06 -12.22 -5.77
CA PHE A 58 -19.02 -11.87 -6.75
C PHE A 58 -17.86 -12.88 -6.77
N LEU A 59 -17.47 -13.42 -5.61
CA LEU A 59 -16.45 -14.47 -5.54
C LEU A 59 -16.93 -15.76 -6.22
N PHE A 60 -18.17 -16.18 -5.96
CA PHE A 60 -18.75 -17.34 -6.65
C PHE A 60 -18.90 -17.10 -8.15
N LEU A 61 -19.28 -15.89 -8.58
CA LEU A 61 -19.28 -15.54 -9.99
C LEU A 61 -17.90 -15.79 -10.62
N GLY A 62 -16.82 -15.36 -9.96
CA GLY A 62 -15.47 -15.60 -10.48
C GLY A 62 -15.06 -17.07 -10.50
N VAL A 63 -15.40 -17.85 -9.47
CA VAL A 63 -15.17 -19.29 -9.44
C VAL A 63 -15.96 -20.00 -10.54
N THR A 64 -17.23 -19.63 -10.73
CA THR A 64 -18.09 -20.19 -11.79
C THR A 64 -17.55 -19.86 -13.17
N LEU A 65 -17.10 -18.61 -13.41
CA LEU A 65 -16.46 -18.25 -14.68
C LEU A 65 -15.18 -19.03 -14.94
N LEU A 66 -14.36 -19.29 -13.91
CA LEU A 66 -13.17 -20.14 -14.02
C LEU A 66 -13.53 -21.60 -14.34
N ALA A 67 -14.54 -22.16 -13.67
CA ALA A 67 -15.01 -23.52 -13.92
C ALA A 67 -15.57 -23.67 -15.34
N LEU A 68 -16.44 -22.75 -15.75
CA LEU A 68 -16.99 -22.72 -17.11
C LEU A 68 -15.87 -22.60 -18.15
N ASN A 69 -14.90 -21.69 -17.94
CA ASN A 69 -13.76 -21.57 -18.84
C ASN A 69 -13.01 -22.88 -19.01
N LYS A 70 -12.78 -23.61 -17.91
CA LYS A 70 -12.14 -24.93 -17.94
C LYS A 70 -12.96 -25.95 -18.72
N ASP A 71 -14.27 -26.00 -18.50
CA ASP A 71 -15.17 -26.93 -19.19
C ASP A 71 -15.26 -26.66 -20.70
N PHE A 72 -15.07 -25.40 -21.13
CA PHE A 72 -14.97 -25.01 -22.55
C PHE A 72 -13.57 -25.17 -23.16
N GLY A 73 -12.61 -25.77 -22.44
CA GLY A 73 -11.25 -25.98 -22.96
C GLY A 73 -10.33 -24.77 -22.85
N ASP A 74 -10.54 -23.92 -21.83
CA ASP A 74 -9.73 -22.75 -21.48
C ASP A 74 -9.56 -21.68 -22.59
N PRO A 75 -10.67 -21.19 -23.20
CA PRO A 75 -10.58 -20.17 -24.26
C PRO A 75 -10.03 -18.83 -23.77
N LEU A 76 -10.22 -18.50 -22.48
CA LEU A 76 -9.69 -17.29 -21.87
C LEU A 76 -8.59 -17.64 -20.87
N PRO A 77 -7.50 -16.84 -20.80
CA PRO A 77 -6.53 -17.00 -19.73
C PRO A 77 -7.17 -16.59 -18.39
N TRP A 78 -6.87 -17.33 -17.32
CA TRP A 78 -7.40 -17.08 -15.97
C TRP A 78 -7.21 -15.64 -15.48
N ARG A 79 -6.14 -14.95 -15.92
CA ARG A 79 -5.90 -13.53 -15.63
C ARG A 79 -7.01 -12.64 -16.17
N THR A 80 -7.51 -12.88 -17.38
CA THR A 80 -8.63 -12.14 -17.97
C THR A 80 -9.90 -12.35 -17.15
N ILE A 81 -10.11 -13.55 -16.62
CA ILE A 81 -11.27 -13.83 -15.76
C ILE A 81 -11.17 -13.03 -14.46
N ILE A 82 -10.00 -13.01 -13.80
CA ILE A 82 -9.79 -12.16 -12.61
C ILE A 82 -10.04 -10.69 -12.93
N PHE A 83 -9.59 -10.20 -14.08
CA PHE A 83 -9.84 -8.82 -14.49
C PHE A 83 -11.33 -8.54 -14.64
N ILE A 84 -12.05 -9.37 -15.40
CA ILE A 84 -13.49 -9.22 -15.64
C ILE A 84 -14.26 -9.26 -14.31
N THR A 85 -13.95 -10.22 -13.43
CA THR A 85 -14.63 -10.35 -12.14
C THR A 85 -14.36 -9.16 -11.24
N SER A 86 -13.12 -8.64 -11.24
CA SER A 86 -12.75 -7.46 -10.45
C SER A 86 -13.42 -6.21 -11.01
N LEU A 87 -13.53 -6.08 -12.34
CA LEU A 87 -14.21 -4.96 -12.98
C LEU A 87 -15.72 -4.97 -12.70
N LEU A 88 -16.37 -6.13 -12.82
CA LEU A 88 -17.78 -6.30 -12.45
C LEU A 88 -18.00 -6.04 -10.96
N GLY A 89 -17.07 -6.48 -10.11
CA GLY A 89 -17.07 -6.19 -8.69
C GLY A 89 -16.96 -4.69 -8.40
N LEU A 90 -16.07 -3.96 -9.08
CA LEU A 90 -16.00 -2.50 -8.96
C LEU A 90 -17.33 -1.84 -9.35
N ILE A 91 -17.87 -2.18 -10.52
CA ILE A 91 -19.16 -1.63 -10.98
C ILE A 91 -20.27 -1.93 -9.97
N GLY A 92 -20.36 -3.18 -9.53
CA GLY A 92 -21.32 -3.63 -8.53
C GLY A 92 -21.16 -2.93 -7.18
N ALA A 93 -19.93 -2.67 -6.74
CA ALA A 93 -19.64 -1.97 -5.50
C ALA A 93 -20.17 -0.53 -5.52
N TYR A 94 -20.02 0.18 -6.63
CA TYR A 94 -20.56 1.54 -6.78
C TYR A 94 -22.09 1.55 -6.86
N TYR A 95 -22.68 0.60 -7.59
CA TYR A 95 -24.13 0.51 -7.74
C TYR A 95 -24.83 0.12 -6.43
N LEU A 96 -24.31 -0.92 -5.75
CA LEU A 96 -24.87 -1.49 -4.53
C LEU A 96 -24.38 -0.81 -3.25
N LYS A 97 -23.45 0.15 -3.37
CA LYS A 97 -22.79 0.80 -2.22
C LYS A 97 -22.08 -0.18 -1.28
N ALA A 98 -21.56 -1.29 -1.84
CA ALA A 98 -20.98 -2.39 -1.08
C ALA A 98 -19.46 -2.23 -0.91
N ILE A 99 -19.02 -1.86 0.29
CA ILE A 99 -17.61 -1.55 0.56
C ILE A 99 -16.72 -2.80 0.51
N TYR A 100 -17.20 -3.94 1.02
CA TYR A 100 -16.41 -5.17 0.97
C TYR A 100 -16.12 -5.61 -0.47
N VAL A 101 -17.11 -5.50 -1.35
CA VAL A 101 -16.93 -5.76 -2.78
C VAL A 101 -15.88 -4.82 -3.36
N LEU A 102 -15.91 -3.52 -3.02
CA LEU A 102 -14.91 -2.56 -3.47
C LEU A 102 -13.48 -2.97 -3.06
N ILE A 103 -13.27 -3.30 -1.78
CA ILE A 103 -11.97 -3.69 -1.23
C ILE A 103 -11.38 -4.87 -2.02
N PHE A 104 -12.17 -5.95 -2.16
CA PHE A 104 -11.70 -7.14 -2.86
C PHE A 104 -11.52 -6.91 -4.37
N SER A 105 -12.32 -6.05 -4.97
CA SER A 105 -12.18 -5.71 -6.39
C SER A 105 -10.92 -4.88 -6.66
N ILE A 106 -10.57 -3.95 -5.76
CA ILE A 106 -9.30 -3.22 -5.82
C ILE A 106 -8.11 -4.18 -5.71
N ILE A 107 -8.15 -5.12 -4.75
CA ILE A 107 -7.13 -6.16 -4.62
C ILE A 107 -7.06 -7.02 -5.88
N GLY A 108 -8.21 -7.38 -6.47
CA GLY A 108 -8.29 -8.15 -7.69
C GLY A 108 -7.70 -7.43 -8.91
N VAL A 109 -7.92 -6.12 -9.06
CA VAL A 109 -7.29 -5.31 -10.12
C VAL A 109 -5.78 -5.23 -9.91
N ALA A 110 -5.31 -5.01 -8.69
CA ALA A 110 -3.88 -5.01 -8.38
C ALA A 110 -3.23 -6.38 -8.65
N GLY A 111 -3.89 -7.47 -8.24
CA GLY A 111 -3.45 -8.84 -8.50
C GLY A 111 -3.43 -9.18 -9.98
N TRP A 112 -4.43 -8.72 -10.74
CA TRP A 112 -4.43 -8.83 -12.20
C TRP A 112 -3.24 -8.11 -12.82
N TRP A 113 -2.98 -6.86 -12.41
CA TRP A 113 -1.83 -6.08 -12.91
C TRP A 113 -0.53 -6.86 -12.71
N VAL A 114 -0.28 -7.35 -11.49
CA VAL A 114 0.94 -8.13 -11.18
C VAL A 114 1.04 -9.36 -12.07
N ALA A 115 -0.03 -10.15 -12.18
CA ALA A 115 -0.03 -11.38 -12.97
C ALA A 115 0.15 -11.12 -14.48
N GLN A 116 -0.47 -10.05 -15.00
CA GLN A 116 -0.44 -9.71 -16.42
C GLN A 116 0.89 -9.06 -16.81
N ALA A 117 1.40 -8.13 -16.00
CA ALA A 117 2.69 -7.50 -16.23
C ALA A 117 3.84 -8.50 -16.10
N ALA A 118 3.78 -9.45 -15.16
CA ALA A 118 4.78 -10.51 -15.04
C ALA A 118 4.88 -11.37 -16.31
N LEU A 119 3.76 -11.67 -16.96
CA LEU A 119 3.77 -12.39 -18.24
C LEU A 119 4.42 -11.56 -19.35
N TRP A 120 4.11 -10.26 -19.44
CA TRP A 120 4.75 -9.40 -20.44
C TRP A 120 6.26 -9.29 -20.23
N VAL A 121 6.68 -9.27 -18.96
CA VAL A 121 8.09 -9.28 -18.56
C VAL A 121 8.79 -10.56 -19.00
N ASP A 122 8.20 -11.71 -18.68
CA ASP A 122 8.76 -13.03 -19.01
C ASP A 122 8.88 -13.24 -20.53
N GLN A 123 7.85 -12.88 -21.30
CA GLN A 123 7.83 -13.05 -22.76
C GLN A 123 8.85 -12.20 -23.53
N LYS A 124 9.29 -11.08 -22.94
CA LYS A 124 10.19 -10.11 -23.60
C LYS A 124 11.53 -9.94 -22.89
N ASN A 125 11.80 -10.76 -21.85
CA ASN A 125 12.99 -10.66 -21.02
C ASN A 125 13.27 -9.23 -20.53
N THR A 126 12.21 -8.52 -20.13
CA THR A 126 12.35 -7.14 -19.62
C THR A 126 12.55 -7.12 -18.11
N ALA A 127 12.97 -5.97 -17.57
CA ALA A 127 13.12 -5.79 -16.15
C ALA A 127 11.78 -5.91 -15.41
N SER A 128 11.74 -6.73 -14.35
CA SER A 128 10.58 -6.89 -13.48
C SER A 128 10.23 -5.60 -12.71
N SER A 129 11.14 -4.63 -12.67
CA SER A 129 10.93 -3.30 -12.09
C SER A 129 9.69 -2.58 -12.64
N ALA A 130 9.31 -2.86 -13.89
CA ALA A 130 8.11 -2.31 -14.51
C ALA A 130 6.79 -2.82 -13.90
N VAL A 131 6.76 -4.07 -13.42
CA VAL A 131 5.60 -4.62 -12.68
C VAL A 131 5.39 -3.80 -11.42
N PHE A 132 6.46 -3.52 -10.70
CA PHE A 132 6.44 -2.73 -9.47
C PHE A 132 6.08 -1.27 -9.73
N LEU A 133 6.62 -0.66 -10.79
CA LEU A 133 6.25 0.69 -11.18
C LEU A 133 4.75 0.84 -11.36
N GLY A 134 4.12 -0.08 -12.11
CA GLY A 134 2.68 -0.01 -12.33
C GLY A 134 1.86 -0.21 -11.06
N LEU A 135 2.31 -1.08 -10.14
CA LEU A 135 1.66 -1.25 -8.84
C LEU A 135 1.77 0.03 -7.99
N SER A 136 2.94 0.67 -7.98
CA SER A 136 3.16 1.95 -7.30
C SER A 136 2.31 3.08 -7.89
N LEU A 137 2.21 3.17 -9.22
CA LEU A 137 1.36 4.14 -9.91
C LEU A 137 -0.12 3.90 -9.60
N LEU A 138 -0.57 2.65 -9.59
CA LEU A 138 -1.95 2.28 -9.23
C LEU A 138 -2.26 2.68 -7.78
N ALA A 139 -1.33 2.46 -6.85
CA ALA A 139 -1.49 2.86 -5.46
C ALA A 139 -1.58 4.37 -5.30
N LEU A 140 -0.68 5.14 -5.93
CA LEU A 140 -0.74 6.61 -5.92
C LEU A 140 -2.02 7.12 -6.60
N LEU A 141 -2.50 6.44 -7.64
CA LEU A 141 -3.77 6.77 -8.28
C LEU A 141 -4.94 6.57 -7.31
N PHE A 142 -4.95 5.49 -6.53
CA PHE A 142 -5.95 5.28 -5.49
C PHE A 142 -5.92 6.37 -4.42
N TYR A 143 -4.73 6.86 -4.03
CA TYR A 143 -4.62 7.98 -3.09
C TYR A 143 -5.36 9.23 -3.61
N VAL A 144 -5.08 9.61 -4.85
CA VAL A 144 -5.67 10.78 -5.50
C VAL A 144 -7.17 10.59 -5.73
N LEU A 145 -7.58 9.42 -6.23
CA LEU A 145 -8.99 9.07 -6.39
C LEU A 145 -9.73 9.11 -5.05
N GLY A 146 -9.12 8.67 -3.96
CA GLY A 146 -9.68 8.76 -2.62
C GLY A 146 -10.10 10.18 -2.27
N HIS A 147 -9.26 11.17 -2.57
CA HIS A 147 -9.56 12.58 -2.34
C HIS A 147 -10.63 13.12 -3.30
N LEU A 148 -10.62 12.69 -4.56
CA LEU A 148 -11.68 13.07 -5.52
C LEU A 148 -13.06 12.58 -5.08
N HIS A 149 -13.16 11.37 -4.50
CA HIS A 149 -14.41 10.84 -3.98
C HIS A 149 -14.91 11.55 -2.71
N GLU A 150 -14.05 12.32 -2.03
CA GLU A 150 -14.46 13.08 -0.85
C GLU A 150 -15.40 14.25 -1.22
N LYS A 151 -15.31 14.76 -2.46
CA LYS A 151 -16.11 15.89 -2.94
C LYS A 151 -17.61 15.64 -2.89
N GLU A 152 -18.05 14.43 -3.24
CA GLU A 152 -19.47 14.10 -3.31
C GLU A 152 -19.89 13.27 -2.11
N ALA A 153 -20.92 13.73 -1.38
CA ALA A 153 -21.42 13.06 -0.19
C ALA A 153 -21.80 11.58 -0.44
N ARG A 154 -22.27 11.25 -1.65
CA ARG A 154 -22.62 9.87 -2.05
C ARG A 154 -21.43 8.92 -2.09
N PHE A 155 -20.22 9.42 -2.33
CA PHE A 155 -19.01 8.61 -2.50
C PHE A 155 -18.01 8.71 -1.35
N LYS A 156 -18.34 9.47 -0.33
CA LYS A 156 -17.47 9.68 0.85
C LYS A 156 -17.04 8.38 1.54
N ARG A 157 -17.87 7.33 1.49
CA ARG A 157 -17.50 6.00 2.03
C ARG A 157 -16.40 5.31 1.23
N PHE A 158 -16.41 5.47 -0.10
CA PHE A 158 -15.38 4.91 -0.98
C PHE A 158 -14.07 5.67 -0.87
N SER A 159 -14.13 6.99 -0.63
CA SER A 159 -12.96 7.84 -0.40
C SER A 159 -11.99 7.24 0.63
N LEU A 160 -12.52 6.72 1.74
CA LEU A 160 -11.70 6.12 2.79
C LEU A 160 -10.99 4.84 2.28
N VAL A 161 -11.68 3.97 1.55
CA VAL A 161 -11.09 2.73 1.00
C VAL A 161 -9.95 3.06 0.05
N TYR A 162 -10.21 3.92 -0.94
CA TYR A 162 -9.19 4.33 -1.92
C TYR A 162 -8.00 5.04 -1.25
N SER A 163 -8.27 5.95 -0.31
CA SER A 163 -7.21 6.63 0.46
C SER A 163 -6.40 5.66 1.30
N ALA A 164 -7.04 4.68 1.95
CA ALA A 164 -6.34 3.68 2.76
C ALA A 164 -5.40 2.82 1.90
N PHE A 165 -5.87 2.30 0.76
CA PHE A 165 -4.99 1.56 -0.17
C PHE A 165 -3.88 2.45 -0.74
N GLY A 166 -4.22 3.70 -1.08
CA GLY A 166 -3.28 4.64 -1.67
C GLY A 166 -2.22 5.17 -0.70
N VAL A 167 -2.45 5.09 0.61
CA VAL A 167 -1.43 5.36 1.63
C VAL A 167 -0.68 4.09 1.99
N VAL A 168 -1.39 3.02 2.36
CA VAL A 168 -0.77 1.80 2.90
C VAL A 168 0.17 1.14 1.90
N ALA A 169 -0.20 1.08 0.61
CA ALA A 169 0.63 0.40 -0.38
C ALA A 169 1.96 1.14 -0.65
N PRO A 170 2.00 2.47 -0.92
CA PRO A 170 3.26 3.18 -1.08
C PRO A 170 4.10 3.18 0.20
N THR A 171 3.50 3.35 1.39
CA THR A 171 4.21 3.24 2.67
C THR A 171 4.89 1.87 2.78
N PHE A 172 4.18 0.78 2.47
CA PHE A 172 4.73 -0.58 2.53
C PHE A 172 5.87 -0.79 1.52
N ILE A 173 5.74 -0.28 0.29
CA ILE A 173 6.80 -0.37 -0.73
C ILE A 173 8.04 0.41 -0.30
N LEU A 174 7.88 1.65 0.16
CA LEU A 174 8.97 2.48 0.70
C LEU A 174 9.64 1.78 1.89
N PHE A 175 8.85 1.21 2.79
CA PHE A 175 9.35 0.47 3.94
C PHE A 175 10.21 -0.71 3.49
N LEU A 176 9.70 -1.54 2.58
CA LEU A 176 10.42 -2.68 2.02
C LEU A 176 11.75 -2.24 1.42
N PHE A 177 11.73 -1.26 0.52
CA PHE A 177 12.93 -0.76 -0.18
C PHE A 177 13.90 0.01 0.72
N SER A 178 13.48 0.44 1.91
CA SER A 178 14.39 1.01 2.91
C SER A 178 15.33 -0.04 3.53
N THR A 179 15.03 -1.34 3.40
CA THR A 179 15.76 -2.45 4.05
C THR A 179 16.80 -3.08 3.13
N LYS A 180 17.81 -3.76 3.69
CA LYS A 180 18.80 -4.52 2.91
C LYS A 180 18.15 -5.55 1.96
N PRO A 181 17.19 -6.39 2.41
CA PRO A 181 16.45 -7.30 1.50
C PRO A 181 15.69 -6.56 0.40
N GLY A 182 15.13 -5.38 0.69
CA GLY A 182 14.46 -4.56 -0.31
C GLY A 182 15.39 -4.07 -1.41
N ILE A 183 16.59 -3.59 -1.06
CA ILE A 183 17.60 -3.18 -2.05
C ILE A 183 18.07 -4.38 -2.89
N ALA A 184 18.24 -5.56 -2.29
CA ALA A 184 18.53 -6.80 -3.03
C ALA A 184 17.39 -7.20 -3.97
N LEU A 185 16.14 -6.96 -3.57
CA LEU A 185 14.98 -7.16 -4.44
C LEU A 185 15.02 -6.17 -5.61
N ILE A 186 15.39 -4.90 -5.40
CA ILE A 186 15.62 -3.94 -6.49
C ILE A 186 16.68 -4.43 -7.46
N GLU A 187 17.82 -4.90 -6.97
CA GLU A 187 18.89 -5.47 -7.81
C GLU A 187 18.37 -6.62 -8.69
N GLN A 188 17.50 -7.47 -8.16
CA GLN A 188 16.89 -8.56 -8.95
C GLN A 188 15.87 -8.03 -9.96
N MET A 189 15.10 -7.00 -9.60
CA MET A 189 14.06 -6.42 -10.45
C MET A 189 14.61 -5.67 -11.68
N ILE A 190 15.79 -5.06 -11.56
CA ILE A 190 16.42 -4.31 -12.65
C ILE A 190 17.17 -5.21 -13.64
N LYS A 191 17.31 -6.51 -13.36
CA LYS A 191 17.89 -7.47 -14.32
C LYS A 191 16.95 -7.65 -15.51
N GLY A 192 17.51 -7.61 -16.71
CA GLY A 192 16.78 -7.75 -17.96
C GLY A 192 16.81 -6.47 -18.81
N GLY A 193 16.18 -6.54 -19.98
CA GLY A 193 16.09 -5.40 -20.89
C GLY A 193 15.17 -4.29 -20.37
N SER A 194 15.32 -3.08 -20.91
CA SER A 194 14.39 -1.99 -20.60
C SER A 194 12.93 -2.38 -20.92
N PHE A 195 11.98 -1.98 -20.09
CA PHE A 195 10.56 -2.29 -20.29
C PHE A 195 9.96 -1.68 -21.57
N PHE A 196 10.66 -0.72 -22.20
CA PHE A 196 10.29 -0.16 -23.51
C PHE A 196 10.24 -1.19 -24.64
N HIS A 197 10.85 -2.38 -24.47
CA HIS A 197 10.78 -3.47 -25.45
C HIS A 197 9.38 -4.12 -25.54
N SER A 198 8.54 -3.96 -24.50
CA SER A 198 7.15 -4.39 -24.53
C SER A 198 6.24 -3.17 -24.71
N TRP A 199 5.66 -3.03 -25.91
CA TRP A 199 4.76 -1.92 -26.19
C TRP A 199 3.50 -1.97 -25.31
N GLN A 200 3.01 -3.17 -24.95
CA GLN A 200 1.84 -3.35 -24.08
C GLN A 200 2.12 -2.81 -22.67
N LEU A 201 3.27 -3.19 -22.11
CA LEU A 201 3.70 -2.74 -20.78
C LEU A 201 3.95 -1.23 -20.79
N THR A 202 4.66 -0.73 -21.81
CA THR A 202 4.95 0.71 -21.95
C THR A 202 3.67 1.54 -22.07
N LEU A 203 2.74 1.13 -22.94
CA LEU A 203 1.48 1.84 -23.15
C LEU A 203 0.62 1.83 -21.87
N SER A 204 0.53 0.68 -21.19
CA SER A 204 -0.24 0.57 -19.95
C SER A 204 0.32 1.43 -18.81
N LEU A 205 1.65 1.45 -18.63
CA LEU A 205 2.32 2.33 -17.67
C LEU A 205 2.11 3.82 -18.02
N PHE A 206 2.19 4.17 -19.31
CA PHE A 206 1.91 5.52 -19.76
C PHE A 206 0.47 5.95 -19.46
N ILE A 207 -0.52 5.08 -19.71
CA ILE A 207 -1.93 5.35 -19.39
C ILE A 207 -2.14 5.54 -17.88
N LEU A 208 -1.51 4.69 -17.05
CA LEU A 208 -1.57 4.81 -15.59
C LEU A 208 -0.94 6.13 -15.12
N PHE A 209 0.23 6.48 -15.64
CA PHE A 209 0.91 7.73 -15.33
C PHE A 209 0.07 8.95 -15.75
N ALA A 210 -0.45 8.96 -16.98
CA ALA A 210 -1.30 10.05 -17.47
C ALA A 210 -2.57 10.20 -16.63
N SER A 211 -3.21 9.07 -16.27
CA SER A 211 -4.40 9.04 -15.42
C SER A 211 -4.11 9.58 -14.02
N LEU A 212 -2.96 9.24 -13.43
CA LEU A 212 -2.50 9.79 -12.16
C LEU A 212 -2.30 11.31 -12.25
N MET A 213 -1.59 11.79 -13.26
CA MET A 213 -1.33 13.23 -13.43
C MET A 213 -2.62 14.02 -13.62
N VAL A 214 -3.50 13.60 -14.54
CA VAL A 214 -4.78 14.26 -14.80
C VAL A 214 -5.63 14.31 -13.52
N SER A 215 -5.73 13.19 -12.80
CA SER A 215 -6.50 13.12 -11.56
C SER A 215 -5.90 14.01 -10.47
N ALA A 216 -4.57 14.08 -10.37
CA ALA A 216 -3.88 14.86 -9.34
C ALA A 216 -4.03 16.37 -9.58
N PHE A 217 -3.84 16.82 -10.82
CA PHE A 217 -4.07 18.21 -11.20
C PHE A 217 -5.55 18.60 -11.01
N TRP A 218 -6.47 17.72 -11.38
CA TRP A 218 -7.90 17.95 -11.15
C TRP A 218 -8.22 18.07 -9.65
N ALA A 219 -7.66 17.20 -8.81
CA ALA A 219 -7.87 17.24 -7.36
C ALA A 219 -7.36 18.53 -6.72
N VAL A 220 -6.22 19.06 -7.19
CA VAL A 220 -5.67 20.35 -6.74
C VAL A 220 -6.50 21.52 -7.25
N ALA A 221 -6.95 21.50 -8.51
CA ALA A 221 -7.84 22.51 -9.05
C ALA A 221 -9.16 22.61 -8.25
N GLN A 222 -9.63 21.48 -7.73
CA GLN A 222 -10.80 21.38 -6.86
C GLN A 222 -10.49 21.68 -5.37
N LYS A 223 -9.24 22.04 -5.02
CA LYS A 223 -8.76 22.31 -3.65
C LYS A 223 -8.98 21.14 -2.67
N LEU A 224 -8.99 19.90 -3.16
CA LEU A 224 -9.19 18.70 -2.34
C LEU A 224 -7.87 18.18 -1.74
N ILE A 225 -6.76 18.47 -2.43
CA ILE A 225 -5.40 18.07 -2.06
C ILE A 225 -4.57 19.33 -1.81
N PHE A 226 -3.77 19.32 -0.73
CA PHE A 226 -2.84 20.39 -0.45
C PHE A 226 -1.67 20.37 -1.45
N PRO A 227 -1.09 21.52 -1.86
CA PRO A 227 0.03 21.53 -2.82
C PRO A 227 1.24 20.67 -2.37
N LEU A 228 1.49 20.56 -1.06
CA LEU A 228 2.54 19.69 -0.53
C LEU A 228 2.25 18.20 -0.75
N GLU A 229 0.98 17.78 -0.69
CA GLU A 229 0.59 16.40 -0.99
C GLU A 229 0.75 16.11 -2.49
N LEU A 230 0.46 17.07 -3.38
CA LEU A 230 0.76 16.93 -4.81
C LEU A 230 2.26 16.76 -5.04
N LEU A 231 3.09 17.58 -4.39
CA LEU A 231 4.54 17.48 -4.46
C LEU A 231 5.01 16.10 -3.97
N ALA A 232 4.44 15.58 -2.89
CA ALA A 232 4.74 14.24 -2.40
C ALA A 232 4.36 13.14 -3.43
N VAL A 233 3.17 13.21 -4.04
CA VAL A 233 2.74 12.27 -5.10
C VAL A 233 3.72 12.32 -6.28
N PHE A 234 4.13 13.52 -6.69
CA PHE A 234 5.10 13.69 -7.78
C PHE A 234 6.49 13.17 -7.41
N ALA A 235 6.98 13.48 -6.21
CA ALA A 235 8.27 13.00 -5.71
C ALA A 235 8.31 11.46 -5.62
N LEU A 236 7.25 10.83 -5.12
CA LEU A 236 7.13 9.38 -5.08
C LEU A 236 7.04 8.76 -6.48
N THR A 237 6.29 9.40 -7.38
CA THR A 237 6.22 8.97 -8.79
C THR A 237 7.60 9.01 -9.46
N LEU A 238 8.37 10.09 -9.23
CA LEU A 238 9.74 10.19 -9.72
C LEU A 238 10.68 9.17 -9.07
N LEU A 239 10.55 8.92 -7.77
CA LEU A 239 11.36 7.93 -7.08
C LEU A 239 11.10 6.52 -7.61
N PHE A 240 9.83 6.11 -7.73
CA PHE A 240 9.46 4.79 -8.27
C PHE A 240 9.75 4.68 -9.78
N GLY A 241 9.48 5.72 -10.55
CA GLY A 241 9.79 5.77 -11.98
C GLY A 241 11.29 5.73 -12.24
N GLY A 242 12.07 6.51 -11.50
CA GLY A 242 13.52 6.56 -11.60
C GLY A 242 14.15 5.22 -11.27
N THR A 243 13.68 4.55 -10.20
CA THR A 243 14.17 3.20 -9.86
C THR A 243 13.79 2.13 -10.88
N ALA A 244 12.63 2.24 -11.51
CA ALA A 244 12.23 1.32 -12.58
C ALA A 244 13.01 1.52 -13.88
N LEU A 245 13.51 2.74 -14.13
CA LEU A 245 14.32 3.10 -15.29
C LEU A 245 15.82 2.83 -15.11
N LEU A 246 16.26 2.40 -13.93
CA LEU A 246 17.67 2.05 -13.71
C LEU A 246 18.07 0.88 -14.60
N SER A 247 19.20 1.02 -15.28
CA SER A 247 19.86 -0.08 -15.98
C SER A 247 20.45 -1.09 -14.99
N GLU A 248 20.70 -2.31 -15.47
CA GLU A 248 21.33 -3.37 -14.68
C GLU A 248 22.67 -2.91 -14.09
N GLN A 249 22.74 -2.82 -12.75
CA GLN A 249 23.93 -2.44 -12.00
C GLN A 249 23.99 -3.21 -10.67
N PRO A 250 25.18 -3.63 -10.22
CA PRO A 250 25.30 -4.32 -8.94
C PRO A 250 24.99 -3.35 -7.78
N MET A 251 24.05 -3.72 -6.92
CA MET A 251 23.71 -2.94 -5.72
C MET A 251 24.61 -3.29 -4.52
N PHE A 252 25.25 -4.45 -4.58
CA PHE A 252 26.17 -4.96 -3.57
C PHE A 252 27.53 -5.27 -4.20
N LEU A 253 28.60 -4.95 -3.47
CA LEU A 253 29.95 -5.34 -3.89
C LEU A 253 30.08 -6.85 -3.73
N SER A 254 30.35 -7.55 -4.84
CA SER A 254 30.65 -8.97 -4.83
C SER A 254 32.00 -9.21 -4.15
N ALA A 255 31.98 -9.48 -2.84
CA ALA A 255 33.13 -10.11 -2.20
C ALA A 255 33.31 -11.50 -2.85
N GLY A 256 34.49 -11.77 -3.42
CA GLY A 256 34.77 -12.92 -4.29
C GLY A 256 34.73 -14.31 -3.63
N SER A 257 33.85 -14.55 -2.65
CA SER A 257 33.70 -15.84 -1.99
C SER A 257 32.35 -16.47 -2.30
N TYR A 258 32.40 -17.60 -2.99
CA TYR A 258 31.25 -18.39 -3.50
C TYR A 258 30.38 -19.00 -2.37
N TYR A 259 30.77 -18.87 -1.10
CA TYR A 259 30.15 -19.57 0.04
C TYR A 259 29.44 -18.69 1.07
N SER A 260 29.27 -17.40 0.81
CA SER A 260 28.76 -16.48 1.84
C SER A 260 27.38 -15.90 1.51
N TYR A 261 26.35 -16.73 1.72
CA TYR A 261 24.94 -16.32 1.65
C TYR A 261 24.54 -15.43 2.84
N TYR A 262 25.35 -15.40 3.90
CA TYR A 262 25.15 -14.57 5.10
C TYR A 262 26.20 -13.46 5.26
N ASP A 263 27.10 -13.24 4.29
CA ASP A 263 28.08 -12.17 4.45
C ASP A 263 27.41 -10.80 4.43
N ASN A 264 28.01 -9.93 5.24
CA ASN A 264 27.81 -8.49 5.18
C ASN A 264 28.36 -7.94 3.86
N LYS A 265 27.67 -8.22 2.75
CA LYS A 265 27.97 -7.57 1.47
C LYS A 265 27.83 -6.06 1.66
N SER A 266 28.92 -5.34 1.43
CA SER A 266 28.91 -3.89 1.43
C SER A 266 28.11 -3.38 0.24
N PHE A 267 27.42 -2.26 0.42
CA PHE A 267 26.70 -1.61 -0.66
C PHE A 267 27.68 -1.09 -1.72
N SER A 268 27.29 -1.18 -3.00
CA SER A 268 27.91 -0.36 -4.03
C SER A 268 27.53 1.12 -3.84
N GLY A 269 28.19 2.04 -4.53
CA GLY A 269 27.85 3.47 -4.43
C GLY A 269 26.38 3.76 -4.79
N VAL A 270 25.84 3.05 -5.79
CA VAL A 270 24.45 3.17 -6.23
C VAL A 270 23.49 2.53 -5.23
N GLY A 271 23.81 1.34 -4.73
CA GLY A 271 23.01 0.67 -3.69
C GLY A 271 22.92 1.50 -2.41
N LEU A 272 24.03 2.15 -2.02
CA LEU A 272 24.08 3.05 -0.87
C LEU A 272 23.20 4.29 -1.10
N LEU A 273 23.29 4.92 -2.27
CA LEU A 273 22.48 6.08 -2.64
C LEU A 273 20.99 5.73 -2.59
N LEU A 274 20.57 4.62 -3.21
CA LEU A 274 19.17 4.17 -3.18
C LEU A 274 18.72 3.89 -1.74
N ALA A 275 19.54 3.20 -0.95
CA ALA A 275 19.23 2.95 0.45
C ALA A 275 19.01 4.27 1.22
N MET A 276 19.87 5.26 1.04
CA MET A 276 19.68 6.58 1.66
C MET A 276 18.39 7.25 1.19
N LEU A 277 18.13 7.28 -0.12
CA LEU A 277 16.92 7.88 -0.68
C LEU A 277 15.65 7.25 -0.12
N TYR A 278 15.56 5.91 -0.08
CA TYR A 278 14.36 5.23 0.44
C TYR A 278 14.20 5.41 1.95
N ASN A 279 15.29 5.46 2.72
CA ASN A 279 15.22 5.74 4.16
C ASN A 279 14.75 7.17 4.46
N VAL A 280 15.22 8.15 3.68
CA VAL A 280 14.74 9.53 3.80
C VAL A 280 13.29 9.65 3.33
N ALA A 281 12.94 9.00 2.21
CA ALA A 281 11.59 9.04 1.64
C ALA A 281 10.55 8.44 2.60
N ILE A 282 10.80 7.25 3.20
CA ILE A 282 9.86 6.67 4.17
C ILE A 282 9.72 7.55 5.41
N LEU A 283 10.81 8.14 5.91
CA LEU A 283 10.74 9.02 7.08
C LEU A 283 9.89 10.26 6.79
N LEU A 284 10.14 10.93 5.66
CA LEU A 284 9.38 12.11 5.24
C LEU A 284 7.92 11.78 4.96
N GLU A 285 7.64 10.64 4.35
CA GLU A 285 6.28 10.17 4.06
C GLU A 285 5.50 9.92 5.36
N LEU A 286 6.07 9.21 6.34
CA LEU A 286 5.44 8.98 7.64
C LEU A 286 5.20 10.26 8.44
N MET A 287 6.16 11.19 8.43
CA MET A 287 5.96 12.52 9.03
C MET A 287 4.86 13.29 8.31
N GLY A 288 4.84 13.23 6.97
CA GLY A 288 3.81 13.81 6.12
C GLY A 288 2.41 13.25 6.40
N LEU A 289 2.29 11.94 6.63
CA LEU A 289 1.03 11.30 6.99
C LEU A 289 0.50 11.75 8.35
N ILE A 290 1.37 11.83 9.36
CA ILE A 290 1.00 12.33 10.69
C ILE A 290 0.60 13.81 10.61
N PHE A 291 1.35 14.62 9.87
CA PHE A 291 1.06 16.03 9.67
C PHE A 291 -0.26 16.25 8.89
N SER A 292 -0.47 15.53 7.78
CA SER A 292 -1.72 15.58 7.01
C SER A 292 -2.90 15.14 7.87
N GLY A 293 -2.73 14.08 8.68
CA GLY A 293 -3.72 13.66 9.67
C GLY A 293 -4.07 14.74 10.69
N TYR A 294 -3.09 15.54 11.14
CA TYR A 294 -3.33 16.67 12.04
C TYR A 294 -4.09 17.81 11.35
N VAL A 295 -3.64 18.23 10.16
CA VAL A 295 -4.27 19.31 9.38
C VAL A 295 -5.72 18.96 9.03
N ARG A 296 -5.96 17.73 8.58
CA ARG A 296 -7.28 17.23 8.19
C ARG A 296 -8.12 16.73 9.37
N ARG A 297 -7.58 16.73 10.60
CA ARG A 297 -8.21 16.15 11.81
C ARG A 297 -8.63 14.68 11.64
N ALA A 298 -7.90 13.93 10.82
CA ALA A 298 -8.17 12.53 10.52
C ALA A 298 -7.36 11.63 11.47
N SER A 299 -8.00 11.17 12.55
CA SER A 299 -7.36 10.32 13.57
C SER A 299 -6.76 9.03 13.00
N TRP A 300 -7.36 8.46 11.96
CA TRP A 300 -6.87 7.24 11.32
C TRP A 300 -5.52 7.42 10.62
N LEU A 301 -5.28 8.57 9.95
CA LEU A 301 -3.99 8.88 9.31
C LEU A 301 -2.87 9.02 10.36
N ILE A 302 -3.17 9.71 11.46
CA ILE A 302 -2.22 9.87 12.58
C ILE A 302 -1.86 8.51 13.16
N ASN A 303 -2.86 7.67 13.42
CA ASN A 303 -2.64 6.34 13.99
C ASN A 303 -1.85 5.45 13.01
N LEU A 304 -2.17 5.50 11.71
CA LEU A 304 -1.49 4.72 10.68
C LEU A 304 -0.01 5.12 10.57
N GLY A 305 0.26 6.43 10.43
CA GLY A 305 1.63 6.95 10.35
C GLY A 305 2.43 6.65 11.63
N ALA A 306 1.81 6.77 12.80
CA ALA A 306 2.42 6.39 14.07
C ALA A 306 2.79 4.89 14.11
N VAL A 307 1.86 3.99 13.73
CA VAL A 307 2.12 2.54 13.70
C VAL A 307 3.27 2.20 12.76
N PHE A 308 3.29 2.75 11.54
CA PHE A 308 4.39 2.50 10.62
C PHE A 308 5.71 3.11 11.08
N LEU A 309 5.69 4.28 11.72
CA LEU A 309 6.89 4.89 12.32
C LEU A 309 7.45 4.02 13.45
N PHE A 310 6.58 3.48 14.30
CA PHE A 310 6.97 2.51 15.31
C PHE A 310 7.65 1.29 14.67
N LEU A 311 6.99 0.65 13.70
CA LEU A 311 7.53 -0.49 12.97
C LEU A 311 8.87 -0.16 12.30
N LEU A 312 9.03 1.04 11.75
CA LEU A 312 10.27 1.49 11.14
C LEU A 312 11.39 1.56 12.18
N ILE A 313 11.12 2.18 13.33
CA ILE A 313 12.09 2.24 14.44
C ILE A 313 12.48 0.82 14.88
N ILE A 314 11.51 -0.09 15.01
CA ILE A 314 11.79 -1.50 15.33
C ILE A 314 12.74 -2.10 14.30
N VAL A 315 12.37 -2.09 13.02
CA VAL A 315 13.16 -2.76 11.98
C VAL A 315 14.55 -2.15 11.85
N LYS A 316 14.69 -0.82 11.93
CA LYS A 316 16.00 -0.16 11.91
C LYS A 316 16.84 -0.47 13.14
N TYR A 317 16.21 -0.60 14.31
CA TYR A 317 16.89 -1.04 15.52
C TYR A 317 17.46 -2.45 15.36
N PHE A 318 16.66 -3.40 14.86
CA PHE A 318 17.14 -4.76 14.59
C PHE A 318 18.25 -4.78 13.53
N ASP A 319 18.07 -4.09 12.41
CA ASP A 319 19.05 -4.04 11.31
C ASP A 319 20.41 -3.52 11.79
N TRP A 320 20.43 -2.48 12.64
CA TRP A 320 21.66 -1.88 13.10
C TRP A 320 22.26 -2.64 14.29
N PHE A 321 21.52 -2.82 15.38
CA PHE A 321 22.10 -3.28 16.64
C PHE A 321 22.31 -4.80 16.72
N PHE A 322 21.62 -5.61 15.91
CA PHE A 322 21.81 -7.06 15.92
C PHE A 322 23.23 -7.47 15.51
N SER A 323 23.88 -6.64 14.69
CA SER A 323 25.23 -6.90 14.16
C SER A 323 26.34 -6.49 15.14
N PHE A 324 26.09 -5.49 15.98
CA PHE A 324 27.14 -4.81 16.78
C PHE A 324 27.15 -5.17 18.27
N MET A 325 26.05 -5.65 18.85
CA MET A 325 25.95 -5.92 20.29
C MET A 325 25.86 -7.41 20.63
N SER A 326 26.31 -7.77 21.83
CA SER A 326 26.04 -9.10 22.38
C SER A 326 24.53 -9.30 22.51
N LYS A 327 24.06 -10.52 22.22
CA LYS A 327 22.62 -10.85 22.14
C LYS A 327 21.86 -10.41 23.40
N SER A 328 22.45 -10.53 24.58
CA SER A 328 21.85 -10.13 25.86
C SER A 328 21.65 -8.61 25.96
N VAL A 329 22.67 -7.80 25.66
CA VAL A 329 22.57 -6.33 25.70
C VAL A 329 21.60 -5.82 24.65
N PHE A 330 21.57 -6.45 23.47
CA PHE A 330 20.60 -6.18 22.42
C PHE A 330 19.15 -6.34 22.92
N PHE A 331 18.81 -7.46 23.57
CA PHE A 331 17.44 -7.66 24.06
C PHE A 331 17.03 -6.68 25.18
N VAL A 332 17.96 -6.33 26.08
CA VAL A 332 17.70 -5.33 27.12
C VAL A 332 17.46 -3.95 26.50
N GLY A 333 18.30 -3.55 25.53
CA GLY A 333 18.15 -2.29 24.81
C GLY A 333 16.84 -2.23 24.03
N ALA A 334 16.44 -3.32 23.36
CA ALA A 334 15.18 -3.41 22.63
C ALA A 334 13.98 -3.21 23.56
N GLY A 335 14.00 -3.87 24.73
CA GLY A 335 12.94 -3.74 25.74
C GLY A 335 12.76 -2.30 26.23
N ILE A 336 13.87 -1.63 26.56
CA ILE A 336 13.85 -0.22 26.99
C ILE A 336 13.34 0.68 25.86
N LEU A 337 13.83 0.48 24.63
CA LEU A 337 13.41 1.25 23.46
C LEU A 337 11.91 1.12 23.20
N PHE A 338 11.38 -0.11 23.18
CA PHE A 338 9.94 -0.33 22.95
C PHE A 338 9.08 0.32 24.03
N PHE A 339 9.52 0.25 25.28
CA PHE A 339 8.82 0.90 26.38
C PHE A 339 8.80 2.43 26.20
N LEU A 340 9.95 3.05 25.95
CA LEU A 340 10.07 4.50 25.79
C LEU A 340 9.32 5.02 24.56
N VAL A 341 9.51 4.37 23.40
CA VAL A 341 8.85 4.78 22.15
C VAL A 341 7.33 4.58 22.27
N GLY A 342 6.89 3.44 22.79
CA GLY A 342 5.46 3.17 23.02
C GLY A 342 4.83 4.18 23.98
N TRP A 343 5.52 4.52 25.07
CA TRP A 343 5.08 5.54 26.02
C TRP A 343 4.98 6.92 25.35
N PHE A 344 6.02 7.36 24.65
CA PHE A 344 6.07 8.68 24.00
C PHE A 344 4.99 8.82 22.93
N MET A 345 4.79 7.78 22.12
CA MET A 345 3.74 7.75 21.11
C MET A 345 2.34 7.82 21.71
N GLU A 346 2.08 7.11 22.81
CA GLU A 346 0.78 7.15 23.48
C GLU A 346 0.52 8.52 24.12
N GLN A 347 1.54 9.15 24.70
CA GLN A 347 1.44 10.51 25.23
C GLN A 347 1.17 11.54 24.11
N GLY A 348 1.92 11.45 23.01
CA GLY A 348 1.72 12.29 21.82
C GLY A 348 0.29 12.14 21.27
N ARG A 349 -0.18 10.90 21.13
CA ARG A 349 -1.55 10.61 20.69
C ARG A 349 -2.59 11.21 21.63
N LYS A 350 -2.45 11.02 22.95
CA LYS A 350 -3.39 11.55 23.96
C LYS A 350 -3.48 13.08 23.89
N SER A 351 -2.34 13.76 23.79
CA SER A 351 -2.28 15.23 23.71
C SER A 351 -2.92 15.77 22.44
N VAL A 352 -2.71 15.09 21.30
CA VAL A 352 -3.30 15.51 20.02
C VAL A 352 -4.81 15.25 19.99
N VAL A 353 -5.25 14.06 20.41
CA VAL A 353 -6.66 13.68 20.40
C VAL A 353 -7.47 14.51 21.39
N SER A 354 -6.93 14.85 22.56
CA SER A 354 -7.62 15.71 23.53
C SER A 354 -7.84 17.12 22.97
N LYS A 355 -6.84 17.72 22.31
CA LYS A 355 -6.97 19.03 21.66
C LYS A 355 -8.05 19.04 20.58
N ILE A 356 -8.10 18.00 19.75
CA ILE A 356 -9.15 17.85 18.72
C ILE A 356 -10.54 17.77 19.36
N LYS A 357 -10.67 17.08 20.49
CA LYS A 357 -11.95 16.93 21.19
C LYS A 357 -12.42 18.24 21.83
N VAL A 358 -11.54 18.96 22.51
CA VAL A 358 -11.86 20.25 23.16
C VAL A 358 -12.28 21.30 22.13
N GLN A 359 -11.55 21.41 21.02
CA GLN A 359 -11.87 22.40 19.98
C GLN A 359 -13.21 22.10 19.28
N ASN A 360 -13.58 20.83 19.12
CA ASN A 360 -14.89 20.46 18.56
C ASN A 360 -16.07 20.78 19.49
N GLN A 361 -15.84 20.98 20.79
CA GLN A 361 -16.88 21.36 21.76
C GLN A 361 -17.07 22.88 21.87
N GLN A 362 -16.13 23.68 21.37
CA GLN A 362 -16.16 25.15 21.46
C GLN A 362 -16.74 25.85 20.22
N ILE A 363 -17.21 25.10 19.22
CA ILE A 363 -17.94 25.66 18.08
C ILE A 363 -19.42 25.62 18.48
N PRO A 364 -20.05 26.76 18.85
CA PRO A 364 -21.49 26.81 19.04
C PRO A 364 -22.15 26.56 17.68
N GLU A 365 -23.25 25.80 17.67
CA GLU A 365 -24.04 25.53 16.46
C GLU A 365 -24.55 26.81 15.77
#